data_AF-A0A2R6IE52-F1
#
_entry.id   AF-A0A2R6IE52-F1
#
_cell.length_a   1.000
_cell.length_b   1.000
_cell.length_c   1.000
_cell.angle_alpha   90.00
_cell.angle_beta   90.00
_cell.angle_gamma   90.00
#
_symmetry.space_group_name_H-M   'P 1'
#
loop_
_entity.id
_entity.type
_entity.pdbx_description
1 polymer ?
#
loop_
_entity_poly.entity_id
_entity_poly.type
_entity_poly.pdbx_seq_one_letter_code
_entity_poly.pdbx_strand_id
1 'polypeptide(L)'
;GSMMDKMDAQLDLARKLRAVDETDVAERVIEYHFLPDLIGNLRAFSRQETRCLDCGAKYRRMPLTGECRECGGRVNLTVHEGSVNKYMQTAIRVAEEFGCRDYTKQRLEVLERSLESVFEDDTNKQSGIADFM
;
A
#
# COMPACT_ATOMS: atom_id res chain seq x y z
N GLY A 1 19.93 7.60 1.51
CA GLY A 1 18.99 7.56 0.39
C GLY A 1 17.76 6.78 0.79
N SER A 2 16.59 7.33 0.50
CA SER A 2 15.31 6.63 0.59
C SER A 2 15.29 5.40 -0.33
N MET A 3 14.33 4.49 -0.13
CA MET A 3 14.13 3.35 -1.04
C MET A 3 13.87 3.83 -2.49
N MET A 4 13.11 4.92 -2.63
CA MET A 4 12.82 5.56 -3.91
C MET A 4 14.10 6.05 -4.60
N ASP A 5 14.96 6.76 -3.87
CA ASP A 5 16.21 7.28 -4.44
C ASP A 5 17.10 6.15 -4.98
N LYS A 6 17.11 5.00 -4.30
CA LYS A 6 17.88 3.81 -4.72
C LYS A 6 17.27 3.18 -5.97
N MET A 7 15.95 3.08 -6.03
CA MET A 7 15.23 2.56 -7.18
C MET A 7 15.44 3.46 -8.40
N ASP A 8 15.22 4.77 -8.27
CA ASP A 8 15.36 5.72 -9.36
C ASP A 8 16.80 5.69 -9.90
N ALA A 9 17.80 5.65 -9.02
CA ALA A 9 19.20 5.51 -9.43
C ALA A 9 19.49 4.16 -10.15
N GLN A 10 18.87 3.06 -9.73
CA GLN A 10 19.00 1.76 -10.39
C GLN A 10 18.38 1.75 -11.79
N LEU A 11 17.18 2.33 -11.92
CA LEU A 11 16.46 2.43 -13.19
C LEU A 11 17.16 3.41 -14.16
N ASP A 12 17.67 4.52 -13.66
CA ASP A 12 18.50 5.46 -14.41
C ASP A 12 19.79 4.83 -14.94
N LEU A 13 20.40 3.95 -14.14
CA LEU A 13 21.57 3.20 -14.59
C LEU A 13 21.19 2.19 -15.67
N ALA A 14 20.07 1.48 -15.50
CA ALA A 14 19.60 0.51 -16.49
C ALA A 14 19.41 1.15 -17.87
N ARG A 15 18.80 2.35 -17.95
CA ARG A 15 18.65 3.11 -19.20
C ARG A 15 19.96 3.48 -19.89
N LYS A 16 21.05 3.63 -19.14
CA LYS A 16 22.36 4.04 -19.67
C LYS A 16 23.19 2.85 -20.16
N LEU A 17 22.93 1.66 -19.63
CA LEU A 17 23.74 0.47 -19.89
C LEU A 17 23.19 -0.32 -21.07
N ARG A 18 23.93 -0.35 -22.18
CA ARG A 18 23.54 -1.12 -23.40
C ARG A 18 23.34 -2.62 -23.16
N ALA A 19 24.02 -3.20 -22.17
CA ALA A 19 23.96 -4.63 -21.88
C ALA A 19 22.80 -5.03 -20.97
N VAL A 20 22.00 -4.07 -20.50
CA VAL A 20 20.91 -4.28 -19.55
C VAL A 20 19.60 -3.99 -20.24
N ASP A 21 18.61 -4.86 -20.02
CA ASP A 21 17.22 -4.61 -20.40
C ASP A 21 16.53 -3.87 -19.26
N GLU A 22 16.22 -2.60 -19.46
CA GLU A 22 15.56 -1.75 -18.47
C GLU A 22 14.16 -2.25 -18.09
N THR A 23 13.48 -2.95 -18.99
CA THR A 23 12.14 -3.52 -18.75
C THR A 23 12.25 -4.66 -17.75
N ASP A 24 13.17 -5.60 -17.97
CA ASP A 24 13.40 -6.74 -17.05
C ASP A 24 13.82 -6.24 -15.66
N VAL A 25 14.64 -5.19 -15.58
CA VAL A 25 15.03 -4.60 -14.29
C VAL A 25 13.81 -4.01 -13.57
N ALA A 26 12.97 -3.26 -14.28
CA ALA A 26 11.75 -2.69 -13.70
C ALA A 26 10.78 -3.78 -13.22
N GLU A 27 10.57 -4.84 -14.02
CA GLU A 27 9.72 -5.98 -13.64
C GLU A 27 10.23 -6.65 -12.36
N ARG A 28 11.53 -6.92 -12.26
CA ARG A 28 12.12 -7.54 -11.06
C ARG A 28 11.95 -6.66 -9.83
N VAL A 29 12.12 -5.35 -9.96
CA VAL A 29 11.90 -4.42 -8.85
C VAL A 29 10.45 -4.49 -8.38
N ILE A 30 9.50 -4.50 -9.31
CA ILE A 30 8.08 -4.62 -8.97
C ILE A 30 7.78 -5.97 -8.29
N GLU A 31 8.25 -7.07 -8.86
CA GLU A 31 7.93 -8.41 -8.38
C GLU A 31 8.57 -8.78 -7.05
N TYR A 32 9.81 -8.35 -6.81
CA TYR A 32 10.59 -8.75 -5.64
C TYR A 32 10.62 -7.71 -4.53
N HIS A 33 10.30 -6.44 -4.82
CA HIS A 33 10.27 -5.38 -3.80
C HIS A 33 8.87 -4.82 -3.61
N PHE A 34 8.24 -4.26 -4.65
CA PHE A 34 6.96 -3.57 -4.46
C PHE A 34 5.80 -4.50 -4.11
N LEU A 35 5.57 -5.57 -4.88
CA LEU A 35 4.44 -6.47 -4.64
C LEU A 35 4.52 -7.16 -3.28
N PRO A 36 5.68 -7.71 -2.84
CA PRO A 36 5.79 -8.29 -1.50
C PRO A 36 5.53 -7.28 -0.39
N ASP A 37 6.04 -6.05 -0.50
CA ASP A 37 5.85 -5.00 0.51
C ASP A 37 4.39 -4.56 0.58
N LEU A 38 3.75 -4.28 -0.56
CA LEU A 38 2.35 -3.86 -0.61
C LEU A 38 1.40 -4.95 -0.07
N ILE A 39 1.58 -6.20 -0.52
CA ILE A 39 0.78 -7.34 -0.05
C ILE A 39 1.04 -7.61 1.44
N GLY A 40 2.30 -7.53 1.87
CA GLY A 40 2.70 -7.71 3.26
C GLY A 40 2.07 -6.68 4.18
N ASN A 41 2.16 -5.40 3.81
CA ASN A 41 1.58 -4.29 4.57
C ASN A 41 0.06 -4.38 4.62
N LEU A 42 -0.61 -4.73 3.51
CA LEU A 42 -2.06 -4.91 3.48
C LEU A 42 -2.49 -6.06 4.40
N ARG A 43 -1.81 -7.21 4.32
CA ARG A 43 -2.07 -8.36 5.21
C ARG A 43 -1.84 -8.02 6.68
N ALA A 44 -0.80 -7.25 6.98
CA ALA A 44 -0.50 -6.79 8.33
C ALA A 44 -1.61 -5.85 8.83
N PHE A 45 -2.06 -4.91 8.00
CA PHE A 45 -3.15 -4.00 8.32
C PHE A 45 -4.46 -4.74 8.63
N SER A 46 -4.85 -5.73 7.81
CA SER A 46 -6.10 -6.48 8.03
C SER A 46 -6.07 -7.41 9.25
N ARG A 47 -4.88 -7.76 9.75
CA ARG A 47 -4.69 -8.70 10.88
C ARG A 47 -4.13 -8.05 12.14
N GLN A 48 -3.95 -6.74 12.13
CA GLN A 48 -3.26 -6.02 13.19
C GLN A 48 -4.00 -6.12 14.53
N GLU A 49 -3.24 -6.04 15.62
CA GLU A 49 -3.78 -5.72 16.93
C GLU A 49 -3.88 -4.20 17.09
N THR A 50 -4.75 -3.78 18.01
CA THR A 50 -4.89 -2.39 18.41
C THR A 50 -4.21 -2.16 19.75
N ARG A 51 -3.68 -0.95 19.97
CA ARG A 51 -2.90 -0.63 21.17
C ARG A 51 -3.37 0.68 21.79
N CYS A 52 -3.48 0.72 23.11
CA CYS A 52 -3.67 1.96 23.86
C CYS A 52 -2.39 2.81 23.83
N LEU A 53 -2.50 4.10 23.51
CA LEU A 53 -1.35 5.00 23.48
C LEU A 53 -0.81 5.33 24.87
N ASP A 54 -1.68 5.31 25.90
CA ASP A 54 -1.33 5.76 27.24
C ASP A 54 -0.72 4.64 28.09
N CYS A 55 -1.38 3.49 28.20
CA CYS A 55 -0.90 2.35 29.02
C CYS A 55 -0.25 1.22 28.21
N GLY A 56 -0.36 1.24 26.88
CA GLY A 56 0.22 0.21 26.01
C GLY A 56 -0.54 -1.12 25.96
N ALA A 57 -1.69 -1.26 26.63
CA ALA A 57 -2.55 -2.44 26.55
C ALA A 57 -2.89 -2.79 25.09
N LYS A 58 -2.89 -4.08 24.77
CA LYS A 58 -3.12 -4.60 23.41
C LYS A 58 -4.44 -5.34 23.33
N TYR A 59 -5.15 -5.14 22.24
CA TYR A 59 -6.40 -5.83 21.97
C TYR A 59 -6.40 -6.42 20.57
N ARG A 60 -6.72 -7.72 20.48
CA ARG A 60 -6.95 -8.42 19.21
C ARG A 60 -8.07 -7.79 18.38
N ARG A 61 -9.06 -7.16 19.04
CA ARG A 61 -10.17 -6.42 18.42
C ARG A 61 -10.39 -5.13 19.18
N MET A 62 -10.68 -4.04 18.46
CA MET A 62 -10.99 -2.75 19.04
C MET A 62 -12.17 -2.86 20.02
N PRO A 63 -12.10 -2.31 21.24
CA PRO A 63 -13.26 -2.14 22.10
C PRO A 63 -14.33 -1.30 21.40
N LEU A 64 -15.61 -1.71 21.49
CA LEU A 64 -16.73 -0.96 20.88
C LEU A 64 -16.88 0.46 21.47
N THR A 65 -16.41 0.68 22.69
CA THR A 65 -16.36 2.00 23.33
C THR A 65 -15.31 2.93 22.71
N GLY A 66 -14.35 2.40 21.94
CA GLY A 66 -13.18 3.15 21.45
C GLY A 66 -12.12 3.45 22.53
N GLU A 67 -12.44 3.20 23.80
CA GLU A 67 -11.61 3.49 24.95
C GLU A 67 -10.92 2.24 25.51
N CYS A 68 -9.73 2.43 26.06
CA CYS A 68 -8.97 1.38 26.73
C CYS A 68 -9.67 0.95 28.02
N ARG A 69 -9.85 -0.36 28.18
CA ARG A 69 -10.54 -0.97 29.34
C ARG A 69 -9.77 -0.85 30.65
N GLU A 70 -8.48 -0.49 30.60
CA GLU A 70 -7.61 -0.42 31.78
C GLU A 70 -7.41 1.02 32.28
N CYS A 71 -7.32 2.00 31.38
CA CYS A 71 -6.99 3.39 31.74
C CYS A 71 -7.92 4.45 31.16
N GLY A 72 -8.93 4.08 30.35
CA GLY A 72 -9.80 5.03 29.65
C GLY A 72 -9.12 5.76 28.47
N GLY A 73 -7.85 5.48 28.22
CA GLY A 73 -7.07 6.07 27.14
C GLY A 73 -7.51 5.67 25.73
N ARG A 74 -7.00 6.37 24.71
CA ARG A 74 -7.39 6.09 23.31
C ARG A 74 -6.69 4.84 22.78
N VAL A 75 -7.46 3.91 22.22
CA VAL A 75 -6.93 2.77 21.48
C VAL A 75 -6.75 3.15 20.01
N ASN A 76 -5.63 2.77 19.41
CA ASN A 76 -5.30 3.08 18.01
C ASN A 76 -4.84 1.84 17.24
N LEU A 77 -4.91 1.95 15.91
CA LEU A 77 -4.27 1.02 14.98
C LEU A 77 -2.75 1.06 15.14
N THR A 78 -2.09 -0.06 14.89
CA THR A 78 -0.62 -0.19 14.95
C THR A 78 0.02 -0.06 13.57
N VAL A 79 -0.73 -0.38 12.53
CA VAL A 79 -0.40 -0.18 11.12
C VAL A 79 -1.43 0.80 10.55
N HIS A 80 -0.95 1.91 10.00
CA HIS A 80 -1.79 2.95 9.42
C HIS A 80 -1.88 2.80 7.90
N GLU A 81 -3.02 3.21 7.32
CA GLU A 81 -3.28 3.21 5.88
C GLU A 81 -2.15 3.82 5.06
N GLY A 82 -1.64 4.99 5.47
CA GLY A 82 -0.57 5.68 4.74
C GLY A 82 0.72 4.85 4.61
N SER A 83 0.96 3.91 5.53
CA SER A 83 2.09 2.97 5.43
C SER A 83 1.86 1.88 4.39
N VAL A 84 0.59 1.55 4.10
CA VAL A 84 0.20 0.53 3.13
C VAL A 84 0.21 1.10 1.71
N ASN A 85 -0.29 2.33 1.52
CA ASN A 85 -0.46 2.90 0.18
C ASN A 85 0.80 3.61 -0.39
N LYS A 86 1.85 3.77 0.42
CA LYS A 86 3.02 4.63 0.12
C LYS A 86 3.70 4.36 -1.25
N TYR A 87 3.62 3.12 -1.76
CA TYR A 87 4.35 2.71 -2.95
C TYR A 87 3.48 2.33 -4.15
N MET A 88 2.15 2.30 -4.01
CA MET A 88 1.26 1.81 -5.07
C MET A 88 1.39 2.65 -6.35
N GLN A 89 1.17 3.96 -6.24
CA GLN A 89 1.26 4.88 -7.37
C GLN A 89 2.64 4.89 -8.05
N THR A 90 3.70 4.69 -7.25
CA THR A 90 5.06 4.60 -7.82
C THR A 90 5.21 3.33 -8.64
N ALA A 91 4.78 2.18 -8.11
CA ALA A 91 4.91 0.91 -8.80
C ALA A 91 4.13 0.91 -10.13
N ILE A 92 2.94 1.51 -10.15
CA ILE A 92 2.14 1.71 -11.37
C ILE A 92 2.89 2.59 -12.37
N ARG A 93 3.38 3.76 -11.95
CA ARG A 93 4.15 4.66 -12.82
C ARG A 93 5.37 3.97 -13.43
N VAL A 94 6.14 3.23 -12.63
CA VAL A 94 7.31 2.47 -13.13
C VAL A 94 6.89 1.40 -14.14
N ALA A 95 5.81 0.67 -13.86
CA ALA A 95 5.31 -0.36 -14.77
C ALA A 95 4.89 0.20 -16.14
N GLU A 96 4.30 1.39 -16.15
CA GLU A 96 3.91 2.10 -17.37
C GLU A 96 5.13 2.67 -18.11
N GLU A 97 5.98 3.41 -17.41
CA GLU A 97 7.12 4.12 -17.98
C GLU A 97 8.16 3.18 -18.61
N PHE A 98 8.37 2.01 -18.00
CA PHE A 98 9.31 0.99 -18.49
C PHE A 98 8.65 -0.09 -19.34
N GLY A 99 7.38 0.07 -19.72
CA GLY A 99 6.73 -0.87 -20.65
C GLY A 99 6.65 -2.31 -20.15
N CYS A 100 6.46 -2.51 -18.83
CA CYS A 100 6.35 -3.84 -18.23
C CYS A 100 5.18 -4.64 -18.85
N ARG A 101 5.25 -5.98 -18.75
CA ARG A 101 4.24 -6.89 -19.30
C ARG A 101 2.86 -6.61 -18.73
N ASP A 102 1.84 -6.92 -19.52
CA ASP A 102 0.44 -6.75 -19.13
C ASP A 102 0.09 -7.49 -17.83
N TYR A 103 0.68 -8.68 -17.61
CA TYR A 103 0.48 -9.41 -16.37
C TYR A 103 0.96 -8.64 -15.14
N THR A 104 2.13 -7.99 -15.23
CA THR A 104 2.69 -7.18 -14.14
C THR A 104 1.79 -5.97 -13.84
N LYS A 105 1.31 -5.29 -14.90
CA LYS A 105 0.38 -4.16 -14.77
C LYS A 105 -0.95 -4.58 -14.16
N GLN A 106 -1.54 -5.69 -14.63
CA GLN A 106 -2.79 -6.23 -14.09
C GLN A 106 -2.67 -6.63 -12.61
N ARG A 107 -1.52 -7.19 -12.20
CA ARG A 107 -1.28 -7.51 -10.78
C ARG A 107 -1.30 -6.27 -9.90
N LEU A 108 -0.71 -5.17 -10.37
CA LEU A 108 -0.75 -3.89 -9.67
C LEU A 108 -2.17 -3.33 -9.62
N GLU A 109 -2.92 -3.37 -10.73
CA GLU A 109 -4.32 -2.90 -10.80
C GLU A 109 -5.23 -3.68 -9.83
N VAL A 110 -5.12 -5.01 -9.78
CA VAL A 110 -5.90 -5.84 -8.85
C VAL A 110 -5.57 -5.48 -7.40
N LEU A 111 -4.31 -5.20 -7.10
CA LEU A 111 -3.87 -4.83 -5.76
C LEU A 111 -4.32 -3.41 -5.39
N GLU A 112 -4.28 -2.47 -6.33
CA GLU A 112 -4.82 -1.11 -6.17
C GLU A 112 -6.30 -1.14 -5.84
N ARG A 113 -7.11 -1.85 -6.62
CA ARG A 113 -8.55 -2.04 -6.33
C ARG A 113 -8.79 -2.68 -4.96
N SER A 114 -7.92 -3.61 -4.56
CA SER A 114 -8.01 -4.23 -3.23
C SER A 114 -7.72 -3.24 -2.11
N LEU A 115 -6.76 -2.32 -2.31
CA LEU A 115 -6.48 -1.25 -1.35
C LEU A 115 -7.65 -0.27 -1.29
N GLU A 116 -8.12 0.22 -2.44
CA GLU A 116 -9.26 1.12 -2.51
C GLU A 116 -10.48 0.55 -1.80
N SER A 117 -10.87 -0.70 -2.08
CA SER A 117 -12.00 -1.35 -1.42
C SER A 117 -11.84 -1.51 0.10
N VAL A 118 -10.61 -1.60 0.61
CA VAL A 118 -10.36 -1.75 2.07
C VAL A 118 -10.41 -0.40 2.79
N PHE A 119 -10.04 0.67 2.10
CA PHE A 119 -9.98 2.03 2.65
C PHE A 119 -11.11 2.93 2.16
N GLU A 120 -12.04 2.40 1.37
CA GLU A 120 -13.20 3.14 0.87
C GLU A 120 -14.06 3.61 2.04
N ASP A 121 -14.29 4.92 2.10
CA ASP A 121 -15.02 5.57 3.18
C ASP A 121 -16.53 5.50 2.88
N ASP A 122 -17.23 4.53 3.47
CA ASP A 122 -18.68 4.31 3.28
C ASP A 122 -19.54 5.53 3.69
N THR A 123 -18.95 6.49 4.40
CA THR A 123 -19.62 7.71 4.87
C THR A 123 -19.68 8.83 3.81
N ASN A 124 -18.92 8.71 2.72
CA ASN A 124 -18.61 9.84 1.83
C ASN A 124 -19.03 9.65 0.36
N LYS A 125 -20.21 9.06 0.12
CA LYS A 125 -20.84 9.09 -1.22
C LYS A 125 -22.07 9.99 -1.18
N GLN A 126 -21.89 11.27 -1.48
CA GLN A 126 -23.00 12.08 -2.00
C GLN A 126 -23.27 11.60 -3.43
N SER A 127 -24.07 10.54 -3.57
CA SER A 127 -24.50 10.07 -4.88
C SER A 127 -25.48 11.07 -5.48
N GLY A 128 -25.17 11.59 -6.66
CA GLY A 128 -26.10 12.42 -7.42
C GLY A 128 -27.18 11.55 -8.06
N ILE A 129 -28.37 12.10 -8.30
CA ILE A 129 -29.45 11.40 -9.02
C ILE A 129 -29.00 10.91 -10.42
N ALA A 130 -27.98 11.56 -10.99
CA ALA A 130 -27.38 11.19 -12.28
C ALA A 130 -26.51 9.92 -12.22
N ASP A 131 -26.05 9.49 -11.04
CA ASP A 131 -25.30 8.24 -10.89
C ASP A 131 -26.22 6.99 -11.03
N PHE A 132 -27.54 7.21 -11.09
CA PHE A 132 -28.57 6.17 -11.16
C PHE A 132 -29.45 6.24 -12.43
N MET A 133 -29.20 7.18 -13.35
CA MET A 133 -29.92 7.33 -14.63
C MET A 133 -28.98 7.05 -15.81
#